data_AF-A0A530YGV4-F1
#
_entry.id   AF-A0A530YGV4-F1
#
_cell.length_a   1.000
_cell.length_b   1.000
_cell.length_c   1.000
_cell.angle_alpha   90.00
_cell.angle_beta   90.00
_cell.angle_gamma   90.00
#
_symmetry.space_group_name_H-M   'P 1'
#
loop_
_entity.id
_entity.type
_entity.pdbx_description
1 polymer ?
#
loop_
_entity_poly.entity_id
_entity_poly.type
_entity_poly.pdbx_seq_one_letter_code
_entity_poly.pdbx_strand_id
1 'polypeptide(L)'
;GTLSQDEEIDANIAIDDTLARHFAIVGTTGVGKSTAVSLLLRKSIAARPDLRVLILDPHNEFAASLPEHCVRIDSATLDLPFWMFKLEEFSEVLFRGREIVPEEVDALRDLIPAAKNLYRNPNSGTYLRRGSDALTADTPVPYRIVDLIKQIDERMGLLESKNDRPTLKSLKTRIESAASDPRYRFMFNSRLIEDTIHETIGNIFRVPHHGRPVTCFEMAGMPSEVVNSVCSVLARLAFDLALWSEGRLRLLLLCEEAHRYMPADPRLGFAPTRHALSRIAKEGRKYGCYLGIVT
;
A
#
# COMPACT_ATOMS: atom_id res chain seq x y z
N GLY A 1 25.27 -22.23 3.32
CA GLY A 1 26.21 -22.32 4.46
C GLY A 1 26.30 -23.77 4.83
N THR A 2 27.01 -24.10 5.90
CA THR A 2 27.19 -25.48 6.36
C THR A 2 26.65 -25.63 7.77
N LEU A 3 26.48 -26.86 8.25
CA LEU A 3 26.03 -27.11 9.61
C LEU A 3 27.14 -26.74 10.60
N SER A 4 26.77 -26.12 11.73
CA SER A 4 27.77 -25.72 12.74
C SER A 4 28.50 -26.90 13.39
N GLN A 5 27.92 -28.10 13.30
CA GLN A 5 28.50 -29.34 13.84
C GLN A 5 29.31 -30.12 12.79
N ASP A 6 29.13 -29.82 11.51
CA ASP A 6 29.80 -30.50 10.41
C ASP A 6 29.84 -29.58 9.18
N GLU A 7 31.03 -29.02 8.92
CA GLU A 7 31.24 -28.10 7.81
C GLU A 7 31.26 -28.79 6.44
N GLU A 8 31.28 -30.12 6.37
CA GLU A 8 31.17 -30.86 5.10
C GLU A 8 29.72 -30.97 4.61
N ILE A 9 28.74 -30.72 5.49
CA ILE A 9 27.32 -30.84 5.18
C ILE A 9 26.72 -29.47 4.87
N ASP A 10 26.26 -29.30 3.63
CA ASP A 10 25.54 -28.11 3.20
C ASP A 10 24.19 -27.95 3.93
N ALA A 11 24.00 -26.80 4.56
CA ALA A 11 22.73 -26.35 5.10
C ALA A 11 21.89 -25.71 3.98
N ASN A 12 20.89 -26.44 3.51
CA ASN A 12 20.02 -26.05 2.41
C ASN A 12 18.61 -25.67 2.87
N ILE A 13 17.99 -24.72 2.18
CA ILE A 13 16.60 -24.30 2.40
C ILE A 13 15.81 -24.63 1.15
N ALA A 14 14.69 -25.33 1.31
CA ALA A 14 13.73 -25.58 0.23
C ALA A 14 12.95 -24.30 -0.09
N ILE A 15 13.49 -23.46 -0.99
CA ILE A 15 12.98 -22.11 -1.29
C ILE A 15 11.48 -22.12 -1.62
N ASP A 16 11.02 -23.05 -2.46
CA ASP A 16 9.62 -23.12 -2.86
C ASP A 16 8.68 -23.41 -1.69
N ASP A 17 9.07 -24.33 -0.81
CA ASP A 17 8.31 -24.67 0.40
C ASP A 17 8.32 -23.52 1.40
N THR A 18 9.47 -22.85 1.58
CA THR A 18 9.61 -21.68 2.45
C THR A 18 8.71 -20.53 1.98
N LEU A 19 8.70 -20.23 0.68
CA LEU A 19 7.84 -19.18 0.13
C LEU A 19 6.36 -19.57 0.25
N ALA A 20 6.00 -20.79 -0.13
CA ALA A 20 4.62 -21.26 -0.15
C ALA A 20 3.98 -21.31 1.24
N ARG A 21 4.76 -21.51 2.30
CA ARG A 21 4.26 -21.54 3.69
C ARG A 21 4.34 -20.19 4.40
N HIS A 22 4.84 -19.16 3.71
CA HIS A 22 5.29 -17.91 4.33
C HIS A 22 6.43 -18.19 5.33
N PHE A 23 7.14 -17.14 5.75
CA PHE A 23 8.21 -17.32 6.71
C PHE A 23 8.35 -16.12 7.65
N ALA A 24 8.99 -16.37 8.79
CA ALA A 24 9.39 -15.34 9.72
C ALA A 24 10.87 -15.51 10.07
N ILE A 25 11.59 -14.40 10.14
CA ILE A 25 12.97 -14.32 10.64
C ILE A 25 12.90 -13.52 11.93
N VAL A 26 13.20 -14.18 13.04
CA VAL A 26 13.08 -13.62 14.38
C VAL A 26 14.44 -13.60 15.06
N GLY A 27 14.78 -12.49 15.71
CA GLY A 27 16.00 -12.41 16.49
C GLY A 27 16.15 -11.07 17.21
N THR A 28 17.05 -11.01 18.19
CA THR A 28 17.35 -9.75 18.89
C THR A 28 18.07 -8.75 17.98
N THR A 29 18.21 -7.50 18.42
CA THR A 29 18.97 -6.49 17.67
C THR A 29 20.44 -6.90 17.57
N GLY A 30 21.05 -6.74 16.39
CA GLY A 30 22.47 -7.04 16.16
C GLY A 30 22.83 -8.50 15.88
N VAL A 31 21.88 -9.44 15.92
CA VAL A 31 22.13 -10.88 15.66
C VAL A 31 22.34 -11.22 14.17
N GLY A 32 22.20 -10.24 13.27
CA GLY A 32 22.39 -10.44 11.82
C GLY A 32 21.12 -10.75 11.02
N LYS A 33 19.94 -10.32 11.49
CA LYS A 33 18.66 -10.49 10.77
C LYS A 33 18.73 -9.96 9.33
N SER A 34 19.11 -8.70 9.13
CA SER A 34 19.19 -8.07 7.81
C SER A 34 20.19 -8.79 6.89
N THR A 35 21.28 -9.33 7.46
CA THR A 35 22.26 -10.17 6.72
C THR A 35 21.65 -11.50 6.29
N ALA A 36 20.96 -12.20 7.19
CA ALA A 36 20.30 -13.47 6.91
C ALA A 36 19.20 -13.29 5.84
N VAL A 37 18.39 -12.23 5.95
CA VAL A 37 17.39 -11.84 4.96
C VAL A 37 18.02 -11.58 3.60
N SER A 38 19.10 -10.79 3.54
CA SER A 38 19.77 -10.45 2.29
C SER A 38 20.34 -11.69 1.60
N LEU A 39 20.93 -12.63 2.36
CA LEU A 39 21.40 -13.91 1.85
C LEU A 39 20.24 -14.76 1.33
N LEU A 40 19.15 -14.88 2.11
CA LEU A 40 17.96 -15.63 1.72
C LEU A 40 17.36 -15.07 0.43
N LEU A 41 17.22 -13.75 0.30
CA LEU A 41 16.69 -13.12 -0.90
C LEU A 41 17.57 -13.38 -2.13
N ARG A 42 18.90 -13.26 -2.01
CA ARG A 42 19.83 -13.58 -3.11
C ARG A 42 19.68 -15.03 -3.57
N LYS A 43 19.59 -15.98 -2.63
CA LYS A 43 19.40 -17.40 -2.95
C LYS A 43 18.02 -17.69 -3.52
N SER A 44 16.97 -17.05 -3.00
CA SER A 44 15.61 -17.16 -3.52
C SER A 44 15.51 -16.64 -4.96
N ILE A 45 16.10 -15.49 -5.26
CA ILE A 45 16.11 -14.91 -6.62
C ILE A 45 16.90 -15.80 -7.59
N ALA A 46 18.03 -16.36 -7.16
CA ALA A 46 18.82 -17.27 -7.98
C ALA A 46 18.05 -18.57 -8.29
N ALA A 47 17.33 -19.13 -7.31
CA ALA A 47 16.51 -20.32 -7.49
C ALA A 47 15.21 -20.03 -8.26
N ARG A 48 14.65 -18.83 -8.10
CA ARG A 48 13.39 -18.38 -8.70
C ARG A 48 13.56 -17.02 -9.38
N PRO A 49 14.08 -16.98 -10.63
CA PRO A 49 14.21 -15.74 -11.40
C PRO A 49 12.85 -15.08 -11.72
N ASP A 50 11.74 -15.83 -11.60
CA ASP A 50 10.36 -15.38 -11.72
C ASP A 50 9.79 -14.74 -10.43
N LEU A 51 10.55 -14.75 -9.32
CA LEU A 51 10.16 -14.10 -8.07
C LEU A 51 10.31 -12.58 -8.15
N ARG A 52 9.31 -11.85 -7.64
CA ARG A 52 9.29 -10.39 -7.46
C ARG A 52 9.23 -10.14 -5.97
N VAL A 53 10.01 -9.19 -5.48
CA VAL A 53 10.10 -8.92 -4.05
C VAL A 53 9.78 -7.46 -3.81
N LEU A 54 8.83 -7.19 -2.94
CA LEU A 54 8.61 -5.87 -2.36
C LEU A 54 9.03 -5.92 -0.89
N ILE A 55 10.04 -5.13 -0.54
CA ILE A 55 10.51 -4.98 0.84
C ILE A 55 9.93 -3.68 1.39
N LEU A 56 9.22 -3.76 2.51
CA LEU A 56 8.88 -2.59 3.31
C LEU A 56 10.05 -2.37 4.28
N ASP A 57 10.83 -1.32 4.07
CA ASP A 57 12.12 -1.06 4.71
C ASP A 57 12.05 0.25 5.54
N PRO A 58 11.69 0.18 6.84
CA PRO A 58 11.66 1.34 7.74
C PRO A 58 13.00 2.01 7.97
N HIS A 59 14.11 1.29 7.79
CA HIS A 59 15.46 1.73 8.16
C HIS A 59 16.38 2.01 6.97
N ASN A 60 15.91 1.72 5.76
CA ASN A 60 16.63 1.84 4.49
C ASN A 60 17.92 0.99 4.45
N GLU A 61 17.88 -0.24 4.97
CA GLU A 61 19.05 -1.13 5.05
C GLU A 61 19.22 -2.04 3.82
N PHE A 62 18.13 -2.42 3.14
CA PHE A 62 18.17 -3.53 2.18
C PHE A 62 18.60 -3.15 0.77
N ALA A 63 18.41 -1.90 0.36
CA ALA A 63 18.79 -1.48 -0.97
C ALA A 63 20.31 -1.58 -1.20
N ALA A 64 21.10 -1.16 -0.21
CA ALA A 64 22.56 -1.23 -0.25
C ALA A 64 23.08 -2.67 -0.19
N SER A 65 22.33 -3.59 0.43
CA SER A 65 22.71 -5.01 0.51
C SER A 65 22.34 -5.83 -0.74
N LEU A 66 21.56 -5.27 -1.67
CA LEU A 66 21.08 -5.91 -2.90
C LEU A 66 21.28 -5.04 -4.17
N PRO A 67 22.46 -4.44 -4.42
CA PRO A 67 22.64 -3.38 -5.42
C PRO A 67 22.34 -3.82 -6.86
N GLU A 68 22.56 -5.10 -7.18
CA GLU A 68 22.32 -5.66 -8.52
C GLU A 68 20.86 -6.07 -8.76
N HIS A 69 20.08 -6.23 -7.69
CA HIS A 69 18.71 -6.76 -7.75
C HIS A 69 17.64 -5.75 -7.36
N CYS A 70 18.00 -4.72 -6.57
CA CYS A 70 17.05 -3.78 -5.99
C CYS A 70 16.93 -2.47 -6.78
N VAL A 71 15.68 -1.98 -6.87
CA VAL A 71 15.33 -0.60 -7.19
C VAL A 71 14.73 0.05 -5.94
N ARG A 72 15.20 1.25 -5.62
CA ARG A 72 14.71 2.03 -4.47
C ARG A 72 13.49 2.84 -4.86
N ILE A 73 12.49 2.85 -3.98
CA ILE A 73 11.35 3.75 -4.05
C ILE A 73 11.19 4.38 -2.67
N ASP A 74 11.13 5.70 -2.63
CA ASP A 74 10.96 6.52 -1.43
C ASP A 74 9.76 7.46 -1.60
N SER A 75 9.48 8.32 -0.63
CA SER A 75 8.40 9.32 -0.72
C SER A 75 8.55 10.35 -1.85
N ALA A 76 9.75 10.52 -2.43
CA ALA A 76 10.00 11.47 -3.51
C ALA A 76 9.77 10.84 -4.90
N THR A 77 9.98 9.54 -5.02
CA THR A 77 9.89 8.75 -6.26
C THR A 77 8.63 7.90 -6.33
N LEU A 78 7.99 7.61 -5.19
CA LEU A 78 6.69 6.98 -5.14
C LEU A 78 5.65 7.88 -5.83
N ASP A 79 4.81 7.26 -6.63
CA ASP A 79 3.63 7.91 -7.18
C ASP A 79 2.42 7.01 -6.86
N LEU A 80 1.73 7.29 -5.76
CA LEU A 80 0.63 6.46 -5.26
C LEU A 80 -0.60 7.34 -5.04
N PRO A 81 -1.42 7.54 -6.08
CA PRO A 81 -2.53 8.46 -6.05
C PRO A 81 -3.53 8.15 -4.93
N PHE A 82 -4.06 9.18 -4.28
CA PHE A 82 -5.04 9.04 -3.20
C PHE A 82 -6.28 8.22 -3.60
N TRP A 83 -6.68 8.22 -4.88
CA TRP A 83 -7.86 7.48 -5.33
C TRP A 83 -7.67 5.96 -5.36
N MET A 84 -6.43 5.48 -5.20
CA MET A 84 -6.15 4.05 -4.99
C MET A 84 -6.41 3.60 -3.55
N PHE A 85 -6.51 4.54 -2.62
CA PHE A 85 -6.74 4.27 -1.20
C PHE A 85 -8.22 3.97 -1.00
N LYS A 86 -8.51 2.97 -0.16
CA LYS A 86 -9.84 2.74 0.38
C LYS A 86 -10.22 3.87 1.35
N LEU A 87 -11.50 4.00 1.66
CA LEU A 87 -12.03 5.03 2.54
C LEU A 87 -11.31 5.05 3.90
N GLU A 88 -11.08 3.89 4.51
CA GLU A 88 -10.35 3.80 5.79
C GLU A 88 -8.89 4.26 5.64
N GLU A 89 -8.20 3.80 4.59
CA GLU A 89 -6.81 4.14 4.27
C GLU A 89 -6.65 5.65 4.01
N PHE A 90 -7.59 6.25 3.26
CA PHE A 90 -7.60 7.68 2.95
C PHE A 90 -7.96 8.52 4.19
N SER A 91 -8.91 8.05 5.00
CA SER A 91 -9.29 8.72 6.24
C SER A 91 -8.08 8.81 7.18
N GLU A 92 -7.35 7.72 7.40
CA GLU A 92 -6.13 7.72 8.22
C GLU A 92 -5.13 8.82 7.80
N VAL A 93 -4.93 8.98 6.48
CA VAL A 93 -4.06 10.05 5.93
C VAL A 93 -4.62 11.45 6.23
N LEU A 94 -5.94 11.65 6.08
CA LEU A 94 -6.57 12.94 6.35
C LEU A 94 -6.54 13.31 7.84
N PHE A 95 -6.74 12.34 8.72
CA PHE A 95 -6.77 12.56 10.16
C PHE A 95 -5.38 12.69 10.77
N ARG A 96 -4.33 12.16 10.13
CA ARG A 96 -2.92 12.32 10.56
C ARG A 96 -2.71 11.95 12.02
N GLY A 97 -3.20 10.77 12.42
CA GLY A 97 -3.13 10.29 13.80
C GLY A 97 -4.04 11.00 14.80
N ARG A 98 -4.89 11.94 14.36
CA ARG A 98 -5.96 12.51 15.19
C ARG A 98 -7.15 11.54 15.26
N GLU A 99 -7.99 11.72 16.27
CA GLU A 99 -9.24 10.98 16.40
C GLU A 99 -10.13 11.17 15.17
N ILE A 100 -10.62 10.05 14.65
CA ILE A 100 -11.51 10.02 13.49
C ILE A 100 -12.90 10.49 13.91
N VAL A 101 -13.45 11.44 13.17
CA VAL A 101 -14.81 11.95 13.35
C VAL A 101 -15.74 11.13 12.44
N PRO A 102 -16.67 10.30 12.98
CA PRO A 102 -17.52 9.43 12.17
C PRO A 102 -18.32 10.17 11.10
N GLU A 103 -18.85 11.35 11.44
CA GLU A 103 -19.65 12.17 10.53
C GLU A 103 -18.83 12.71 9.35
N GLU A 104 -17.53 12.99 9.55
CA GLU A 104 -16.63 13.38 8.46
C GLU A 104 -16.37 12.17 7.52
N VAL A 105 -16.22 10.96 8.07
CA VAL A 105 -16.03 9.73 7.29
C VAL A 105 -17.30 9.34 6.54
N ASP A 106 -18.47 9.51 7.15
CA ASP A 106 -19.76 9.27 6.50
C ASP A 106 -19.96 10.24 5.33
N ALA A 107 -19.62 11.53 5.53
CA ALA A 107 -19.64 12.50 4.44
C ALA A 107 -18.68 12.10 3.31
N LEU A 108 -17.46 11.62 3.61
CA LEU A 108 -16.55 11.09 2.58
C LEU A 108 -17.14 9.89 1.85
N ARG A 109 -17.79 8.97 2.57
CA ARG A 109 -18.42 7.77 1.99
C ARG A 109 -19.47 8.13 0.94
N ASP A 110 -20.25 9.17 1.20
CA ASP A 110 -21.29 9.66 0.28
C ASP A 110 -20.72 10.47 -0.90
N LEU A 111 -19.74 11.33 -0.62
CA LEU A 111 -19.29 12.35 -1.58
C LEU A 111 -18.20 11.85 -2.55
N ILE A 112 -17.38 10.87 -2.15
CA ILE A 112 -16.34 10.29 -3.02
C ILE A 112 -16.96 9.64 -4.27
N PRO A 113 -18.02 8.81 -4.19
CA PRO A 113 -18.71 8.29 -5.37
C PRO A 113 -19.16 9.37 -6.35
N ALA A 114 -19.68 10.49 -5.84
CA ALA A 114 -20.14 11.60 -6.67
C ALA A 114 -18.96 12.29 -7.38
N ALA A 115 -17.84 12.51 -6.68
CA ALA A 115 -16.62 13.05 -7.26
C ALA A 115 -16.04 12.13 -8.36
N LYS A 116 -16.07 10.81 -8.15
CA LYS A 116 -15.68 9.81 -9.16
C LYS A 116 -16.57 9.84 -10.40
N ASN A 117 -17.88 9.98 -10.21
CA ASN A 117 -18.81 10.07 -11.33
C ASN A 117 -18.60 11.36 -12.13
N LEU A 118 -18.35 12.49 -11.47
CA LEU A 118 -18.01 13.76 -12.14
C LEU A 118 -16.75 13.64 -12.99
N TYR A 119 -15.72 12.95 -12.48
CA TYR A 119 -14.49 12.74 -13.22
C TYR A 119 -14.70 11.85 -14.47
N ARG A 120 -15.45 10.75 -14.35
CA ARG A 120 -15.75 9.86 -15.49
C ARG A 120 -16.67 10.51 -16.52
N ASN A 121 -17.62 11.34 -16.07
CA ASN A 121 -18.67 11.92 -16.90
C ASN A 121 -18.74 13.44 -16.77
N PRO A 122 -17.71 14.20 -17.21
CA PRO A 122 -17.66 15.64 -17.02
C PRO A 122 -18.79 16.40 -17.74
N ASN A 123 -19.39 15.80 -18.77
CA ASN A 123 -20.45 16.39 -19.59
C ASN A 123 -21.86 15.85 -19.25
N SER A 124 -21.97 14.87 -18.36
CA SER A 124 -23.28 14.42 -17.90
C SER A 124 -23.75 15.40 -16.84
N GLY A 125 -24.82 16.15 -17.13
CA GLY A 125 -25.53 16.91 -16.09
C GLY A 125 -25.96 16.00 -14.93
N THR A 126 -26.50 16.60 -13.87
CA THR A 126 -26.92 15.99 -12.58
C THR A 126 -27.83 14.75 -12.64
N TYR A 127 -28.15 14.23 -13.82
CA TYR A 127 -28.89 12.99 -14.01
C TYR A 127 -27.97 11.76 -13.96
N LEU A 128 -27.94 11.14 -12.78
CA LEU A 128 -27.42 9.78 -12.58
C LEU A 128 -28.09 8.81 -13.56
N ARG A 129 -27.34 8.29 -14.54
CA ARG A 129 -27.74 7.05 -15.23
C ARG A 129 -27.68 5.92 -14.20
N ARG A 130 -28.84 5.51 -13.68
CA ARG A 130 -29.02 4.23 -12.96
C ARG A 130 -28.77 3.10 -13.97
N GLY A 131 -27.53 2.65 -14.11
CA GLY A 131 -27.23 1.58 -15.05
C GLY A 131 -25.79 1.10 -15.17
N SER A 132 -24.83 1.59 -14.36
CA SER A 132 -23.49 0.99 -14.27
C SER A 132 -23.17 0.71 -12.81
N ASP A 133 -22.39 -0.32 -12.53
CA ASP A 133 -21.90 -0.71 -11.19
C ASP A 133 -21.83 0.48 -10.24
N ALA A 134 -22.59 0.42 -9.14
CA ALA A 134 -22.69 1.52 -8.20
C ALA A 134 -21.29 1.85 -7.66
N LEU A 135 -20.74 2.99 -8.09
CA LEU A 135 -19.46 3.48 -7.60
C LEU A 135 -19.55 3.66 -6.09
N THR A 136 -18.55 3.14 -5.36
CA THR A 136 -18.41 3.33 -3.93
C THR A 136 -17.16 4.15 -3.61
N ALA A 137 -17.00 4.54 -2.34
CA ALA A 137 -15.79 5.19 -1.88
C ALA A 137 -14.53 4.32 -2.10
N ASP A 138 -14.68 3.00 -2.13
CA ASP A 138 -13.58 2.04 -2.28
C ASP A 138 -13.33 1.57 -3.72
N THR A 139 -14.17 1.95 -4.69
CA THR A 139 -13.92 1.60 -6.10
C THR A 139 -12.66 2.32 -6.60
N PRO A 140 -11.61 1.63 -7.08
CA PRO A 140 -10.31 2.25 -7.40
C PRO A 140 -10.33 2.93 -8.77
N VAL A 141 -11.20 3.94 -8.92
CA VAL A 141 -11.32 4.76 -10.13
C VAL A 141 -10.77 6.17 -9.87
N PRO A 142 -10.06 6.77 -10.82
CA PRO A 142 -9.52 8.12 -10.65
C PRO A 142 -10.62 9.17 -10.41
N TYR A 143 -10.28 10.15 -9.58
CA TYR A 143 -11.04 11.39 -9.38
C TYR A 143 -10.08 12.47 -8.89
N ARG A 144 -10.49 13.74 -8.89
CA ARG A 144 -9.67 14.86 -8.43
C ARG A 144 -10.13 15.35 -7.07
N ILE A 145 -9.20 15.81 -6.23
CA ILE A 145 -9.54 16.47 -4.96
C ILE A 145 -10.43 17.69 -5.18
N VAL A 146 -10.21 18.44 -6.27
CA VAL A 146 -11.05 19.60 -6.61
C VAL A 146 -12.52 19.19 -6.83
N ASP A 147 -12.76 18.02 -7.43
CA ASP A 147 -14.13 17.52 -7.61
C ASP A 147 -14.77 17.12 -6.28
N LEU A 148 -14.00 16.51 -5.36
CA LEU A 148 -14.46 16.19 -4.01
C LEU A 148 -14.78 17.46 -3.20
N ILE A 149 -13.90 18.47 -3.24
CA ILE A 149 -14.13 19.76 -2.59
C ILE A 149 -15.39 20.44 -3.13
N LYS A 150 -15.61 20.40 -4.45
CA LYS A 150 -16.82 20.90 -5.08
C LYS A 150 -18.07 20.21 -4.54
N GLN A 151 -18.04 18.88 -4.37
CA GLN A 151 -19.16 18.14 -3.79
C GLN A 151 -19.43 18.51 -2.33
N ILE A 152 -18.38 18.80 -1.55
CA ILE A 152 -18.53 19.31 -0.17
C ILE A 152 -19.19 20.69 -0.18
N ASP A 153 -18.76 21.60 -1.06
CA ASP A 153 -19.33 22.95 -1.19
C ASP A 153 -20.81 22.92 -1.63
N GLU A 154 -21.16 22.06 -2.59
CA GLU A 154 -22.54 21.85 -3.04
C GLU A 154 -23.42 21.35 -1.90
N ARG A 155 -22.97 20.35 -1.13
CA ARG A 155 -23.71 19.82 0.04
C ARG A 155 -23.91 20.88 1.12
N MET A 156 -22.90 21.73 1.39
CA MET A 156 -23.05 22.85 2.35
C MET A 156 -24.06 23.90 1.88
N GLY A 157 -24.22 24.09 0.58
CA GLY A 157 -25.17 25.04 -0.03
C GLY A 157 -26.64 24.64 0.11
N LEU A 158 -26.93 23.36 0.32
CA LEU A 158 -28.30 22.85 0.50
C LEU A 158 -28.93 23.38 1.80
N LEU A 159 -30.21 23.76 1.73
CA LEU A 159 -30.95 24.30 2.89
C LEU A 159 -31.17 23.25 3.99
N GLU A 160 -31.27 21.96 3.61
CA GLU A 160 -31.47 20.83 4.51
C GLU A 160 -30.20 20.46 5.31
N SER A 161 -29.02 20.84 4.81
CA SER A 161 -27.72 20.48 5.41
C SER A 161 -27.21 21.48 6.45
N LYS A 162 -28.08 22.33 7.04
CA LYS A 162 -27.67 23.37 7.99
C LYS A 162 -26.89 22.82 9.20
N ASN A 163 -27.28 21.66 9.70
CA ASN A 163 -26.63 21.02 10.85
C ASN A 163 -25.26 20.41 10.50
N ASP A 164 -25.04 20.02 9.24
CA ASP A 164 -23.81 19.35 8.78
C ASP A 164 -22.71 20.35 8.39
N ARG A 165 -23.06 21.63 8.22
CA ARG A 165 -22.13 22.68 7.74
C ARG A 165 -20.82 22.77 8.54
N PRO A 166 -20.81 22.75 9.88
CA PRO A 166 -19.56 22.78 10.65
C PRO A 166 -18.65 21.58 10.34
N THR A 167 -19.24 20.38 10.29
CA THR A 167 -18.54 19.13 9.98
C THR A 167 -17.96 19.15 8.58
N LEU A 168 -18.76 19.52 7.57
CA LEU A 168 -18.32 19.62 6.18
C LEU A 168 -17.21 20.66 6.00
N LYS A 169 -17.28 21.79 6.72
CA LYS A 169 -16.23 22.81 6.71
C LYS A 169 -14.93 22.31 7.34
N SER A 170 -15.01 21.57 8.44
CA SER A 170 -13.86 20.93 9.09
C SER A 170 -13.21 19.91 8.15
N LEU A 171 -14.02 19.03 7.55
CA LEU A 171 -13.57 18.04 6.58
C LEU A 171 -12.89 18.70 5.36
N LYS A 172 -13.50 19.74 4.79
CA LYS A 172 -12.91 20.51 3.68
C LYS A 172 -11.53 21.03 4.03
N THR A 173 -11.42 21.69 5.19
CA THR A 173 -10.15 22.26 5.69
C THR A 173 -9.09 21.17 5.87
N ARG A 174 -9.49 19.98 6.36
CA ARG A 174 -8.61 18.84 6.54
C ARG A 174 -8.07 18.30 5.20
N ILE A 175 -8.95 18.16 4.20
CA ILE A 175 -8.57 17.72 2.85
C ILE A 175 -7.61 18.72 2.20
N GLU A 176 -7.93 20.02 2.25
CA GLU A 176 -7.09 21.08 1.68
C GLU A 176 -5.71 21.13 2.36
N SER A 177 -5.68 20.99 3.68
CA SER A 177 -4.44 20.89 4.45
C SER A 177 -3.61 19.68 4.02
N ALA A 178 -4.22 18.51 3.78
CA ALA A 178 -3.53 17.31 3.31
C ALA A 178 -3.01 17.46 1.88
N ALA A 179 -3.84 17.98 0.98
CA ALA A 179 -3.47 18.16 -0.42
C ALA A 179 -2.34 19.18 -0.62
N SER A 180 -2.22 20.17 0.28
CA SER A 180 -1.17 21.19 0.23
C SER A 180 0.12 20.83 0.98
N ASP A 181 0.13 19.77 1.78
CA ASP A 181 1.32 19.35 2.54
C ASP A 181 2.36 18.70 1.61
N PRO A 182 3.59 19.25 1.48
CA PRO A 182 4.62 18.70 0.59
C PRO A 182 5.00 17.24 0.88
N ARG A 183 4.81 16.78 2.12
CA ARG A 183 5.12 15.40 2.52
C ARG A 183 4.16 14.37 1.92
N TYR A 184 2.99 14.81 1.44
CA TYR A 184 2.00 13.97 0.77
C TYR A 184 1.96 14.19 -0.75
N ARG A 185 3.00 14.81 -1.32
CA ARG A 185 3.10 15.09 -2.75
C ARG A 185 2.95 13.84 -3.61
N PHE A 186 3.47 12.70 -3.16
CA PHE A 186 3.34 11.39 -3.83
C PHE A 186 1.89 10.92 -3.99
N MET A 187 0.95 11.43 -3.17
CA MET A 187 -0.48 11.10 -3.25
C MET A 187 -1.27 12.13 -4.05
N PHE A 188 -1.06 13.42 -3.77
CA PHE A 188 -1.94 14.49 -4.23
C PHE A 188 -1.46 15.23 -5.47
N ASN A 189 -0.15 15.18 -5.75
CA ASN A 189 0.45 15.75 -6.96
C ASN A 189 0.97 14.65 -7.88
N SER A 190 0.30 13.49 -7.83
CA SER A 190 0.52 12.40 -8.77
C SER A 190 0.38 12.93 -10.20
N ARG A 191 1.36 12.62 -11.03
CA ARG A 191 1.29 12.94 -12.48
C ARG A 191 0.49 11.88 -13.23
N LEU A 192 0.02 10.85 -12.52
CA LEU A 192 -0.64 9.70 -13.11
C LEU A 192 -2.04 10.06 -13.56
N ILE A 193 -2.19 10.04 -14.87
CA ILE A 193 -3.48 9.88 -15.54
C ILE A 193 -3.73 8.37 -15.62
N GLU A 194 -5.00 7.97 -15.74
CA GLU A 194 -5.47 6.58 -15.84
C GLU A 194 -4.58 5.72 -16.77
N ASP A 195 -4.10 6.29 -17.88
CA ASP A 195 -3.25 5.63 -18.86
C ASP A 195 -1.86 5.20 -18.36
N THR A 196 -1.39 5.72 -17.23
CA THR A 196 -0.02 5.45 -16.72
C THR A 196 0.01 4.63 -15.42
N ILE A 197 -1.16 4.27 -14.88
CA ILE A 197 -1.23 3.55 -13.60
C ILE A 197 -0.55 2.18 -13.65
N HIS A 198 -0.68 1.50 -14.78
CA HIS A 198 -0.11 0.17 -14.99
C HIS A 198 1.42 0.23 -14.96
N GLU A 199 2.02 1.32 -15.44
CA GLU A 199 3.46 1.55 -15.35
C GLU A 199 3.90 1.73 -13.90
N THR A 200 3.15 2.50 -13.10
CA THR A 200 3.48 2.71 -11.69
C THR A 200 3.37 1.42 -10.87
N ILE A 201 2.27 0.69 -11.02
CA ILE A 201 2.09 -0.62 -10.37
C ILE A 201 3.19 -1.58 -10.86
N GLY A 202 3.49 -1.59 -12.16
CA GLY A 202 4.59 -2.36 -12.76
C GLY A 202 5.95 -1.99 -12.18
N ASN A 203 6.22 -0.71 -11.93
CA ASN A 203 7.46 -0.23 -11.34
C ASN A 203 7.59 -0.64 -9.87
N ILE A 204 6.51 -0.53 -9.09
CA ILE A 204 6.46 -0.93 -7.67
C ILE A 204 6.67 -2.44 -7.53
N PHE A 205 5.99 -3.25 -8.34
CA PHE A 205 6.00 -4.71 -8.23
C PHE A 205 6.97 -5.41 -9.19
N ARG A 206 7.77 -4.64 -9.94
CA ARG A 206 8.78 -5.13 -10.91
C ARG A 206 8.16 -6.05 -11.97
N VAL A 207 7.10 -5.58 -12.62
CA VAL A 207 6.40 -6.28 -13.71
C VAL A 207 6.38 -5.38 -14.96
N PRO A 208 7.27 -5.59 -15.95
CA PRO A 208 8.43 -6.50 -15.93
C PRO A 208 9.59 -6.00 -15.04
N HIS A 209 10.48 -6.91 -14.61
CA HIS A 209 11.52 -6.58 -13.62
C HIS A 209 12.84 -6.05 -14.20
N HIS A 210 13.09 -6.21 -15.50
CA HIS A 210 14.31 -5.74 -16.17
C HIS A 210 15.62 -6.12 -15.46
N GLY A 211 15.75 -7.38 -15.01
CA GLY A 211 16.93 -7.87 -14.30
C GLY A 211 17.03 -7.46 -12.82
N ARG A 212 16.18 -6.54 -12.34
CA ARG A 212 16.12 -6.10 -10.94
C ARG A 212 14.76 -6.48 -10.33
N PRO A 213 14.61 -7.68 -9.75
CA PRO A 213 13.32 -8.19 -9.25
C PRO A 213 12.89 -7.66 -7.89
N VAL A 214 13.75 -6.90 -7.20
CA VAL A 214 13.46 -6.38 -5.86
C VAL A 214 13.11 -4.90 -5.94
N THR A 215 12.05 -4.51 -5.25
CA THR A 215 11.76 -3.13 -4.87
C THR A 215 12.00 -2.99 -3.39
N CYS A 216 12.88 -2.08 -3.00
CA CYS A 216 13.06 -1.68 -1.61
C CYS A 216 12.29 -0.38 -1.41
N PHE A 217 11.18 -0.46 -0.67
CA PHE A 217 10.35 0.69 -0.33
C PHE A 217 10.87 1.32 0.95
N GLU A 218 11.64 2.39 0.77
CA GLU A 218 12.30 3.17 1.81
C GLU A 218 11.29 4.07 2.51
N MET A 219 10.97 3.73 3.76
CA MET A 219 9.99 4.46 4.56
C MET A 219 10.65 5.47 5.49
N ALA A 220 11.98 5.45 5.64
CA ALA A 220 12.67 6.45 6.45
C ALA A 220 12.44 7.85 5.85
N GLY A 221 11.91 8.77 6.67
CA GLY A 221 11.54 10.13 6.25
C GLY A 221 10.09 10.29 5.80
N MET A 222 9.31 9.19 5.70
CA MET A 222 7.87 9.30 5.53
C MET A 222 7.20 9.76 6.85
N PRO A 223 6.12 10.56 6.78
CA PRO A 223 5.30 10.85 7.95
C PRO A 223 4.73 9.55 8.52
N SER A 224 4.93 9.31 9.82
CA SER A 224 4.51 8.07 10.49
C SER A 224 3.01 7.81 10.35
N GLU A 225 2.21 8.87 10.22
CA GLU A 225 0.76 8.81 10.10
C GLU A 225 0.30 8.23 8.74
N VAL A 226 1.19 8.16 7.75
CA VAL A 226 0.85 7.66 6.39
C VAL A 226 1.50 6.32 6.08
N VAL A 227 2.56 5.95 6.81
CA VAL A 227 3.24 4.65 6.68
C VAL A 227 2.23 3.51 6.73
N ASN A 228 1.32 3.53 7.72
CA ASN A 228 0.30 2.50 7.87
C ASN A 228 -0.60 2.38 6.63
N SER A 229 -1.16 3.48 6.14
CA SER A 229 -2.02 3.48 4.96
C SER A 229 -1.28 3.02 3.70
N VAL A 230 -0.03 3.45 3.51
CA VAL A 230 0.77 3.04 2.36
C VAL A 230 1.11 1.55 2.42
N CYS A 231 1.51 1.03 3.58
CA CYS A 231 1.72 -0.40 3.79
C CYS A 231 0.44 -1.21 3.50
N SER A 232 -0.72 -0.72 3.93
CA SER A 232 -2.02 -1.33 3.64
C SER A 232 -2.31 -1.38 2.14
N VAL A 233 -2.16 -0.25 1.44
CA VAL A 233 -2.37 -0.16 -0.01
C VAL A 233 -1.40 -1.08 -0.76
N LEU A 234 -0.11 -1.03 -0.46
CA LEU A 234 0.90 -1.87 -1.11
C LEU A 234 0.66 -3.37 -0.88
N ALA A 235 0.29 -3.77 0.34
CA ALA A 235 -0.04 -5.16 0.63
C ALA A 235 -1.30 -5.62 -0.12
N ARG A 236 -2.32 -4.77 -0.19
CA ARG A 236 -3.54 -5.05 -0.94
C ARG A 236 -3.27 -5.18 -2.43
N LEU A 237 -2.54 -4.22 -3.02
CA LEU A 237 -2.16 -4.26 -4.44
C LEU A 237 -1.29 -5.46 -4.77
N ALA A 238 -0.37 -5.85 -3.88
CA ALA A 238 0.43 -7.06 -4.03
C ALA A 238 -0.46 -8.31 -4.15
N PHE A 239 -1.45 -8.44 -3.27
CA PHE A 239 -2.41 -9.54 -3.31
C PHE A 239 -3.30 -9.49 -4.56
N ASP A 240 -3.87 -8.33 -4.88
CA ASP A 240 -4.78 -8.16 -6.03
C ASP A 240 -4.05 -8.45 -7.36
N LEU A 241 -2.80 -8.01 -7.50
CA LEU A 241 -1.96 -8.30 -8.67
C LEU A 241 -1.68 -9.80 -8.80
N ALA A 242 -1.33 -10.47 -7.70
CA ALA A 242 -1.10 -11.91 -7.69
C ALA A 242 -2.39 -12.69 -8.02
N LEU A 243 -3.52 -12.29 -7.44
CA LEU A 243 -4.85 -12.84 -7.69
C LEU A 243 -5.22 -12.74 -9.18
N TRP A 244 -5.12 -11.55 -9.77
CA TRP A 244 -5.44 -11.33 -11.19
C TRP A 244 -4.44 -11.95 -12.15
N SER A 245 -3.22 -12.25 -11.70
CA SER A 245 -2.26 -13.01 -12.49
C SER A 245 -2.59 -14.51 -12.60
N GLU A 246 -3.63 -14.99 -11.91
CA GLU A 246 -3.99 -16.41 -11.82
C GLU A 246 -2.81 -17.29 -11.37
N GLY A 247 -1.96 -16.76 -10.46
CA GLY A 247 -0.79 -17.47 -9.94
C GLY A 247 0.43 -17.49 -10.86
N ARG A 248 0.40 -16.77 -11.99
CA ARG A 248 1.57 -16.61 -12.89
C ARG A 248 2.63 -15.68 -12.29
N LEU A 249 2.21 -14.68 -11.53
CA LEU A 249 3.12 -13.81 -10.81
C LEU A 249 3.46 -14.40 -9.44
N ARG A 250 4.75 -14.43 -9.12
CA ARG A 250 5.27 -14.87 -7.82
C ARG A 250 5.79 -13.66 -7.10
N LEU A 251 5.10 -13.22 -6.06
CA LEU A 251 5.36 -11.96 -5.37
C LEU A 251 5.60 -12.26 -3.90
N LEU A 252 6.77 -11.89 -3.37
CA LEU A 252 7.07 -11.89 -1.94
C LEU A 252 6.96 -10.47 -1.40
N LEU A 253 6.02 -10.26 -0.47
CA LEU A 253 5.99 -9.07 0.37
C LEU A 253 6.79 -9.34 1.64
N LEU A 254 7.92 -8.66 1.80
CA LEU A 254 8.78 -8.76 2.96
C LEU A 254 8.57 -7.54 3.87
N CYS A 255 8.18 -7.81 5.11
CA CYS A 255 7.83 -6.81 6.12
C CYS A 255 8.93 -6.73 7.19
N GLU A 256 9.75 -5.69 7.16
CA GLU A 256 10.73 -5.43 8.20
C GLU A 256 10.11 -4.65 9.37
N GLU A 257 10.49 -5.03 10.60
CA GLU A 257 9.93 -4.49 11.84
C GLU A 257 8.41 -4.43 11.82
N ALA A 258 7.79 -5.53 11.36
CA ALA A 258 6.35 -5.58 11.15
C ALA A 258 5.53 -5.19 12.39
N HIS A 259 6.09 -5.33 13.60
CA HIS A 259 5.46 -4.88 14.84
C HIS A 259 5.16 -3.37 14.88
N ARG A 260 5.84 -2.53 14.08
CA ARG A 260 5.61 -1.07 14.01
C ARG A 260 4.29 -0.69 13.36
N TYR A 261 3.87 -1.43 12.34
CA TYR A 261 2.66 -1.14 11.55
C TYR A 261 1.63 -2.29 11.57
N MET A 262 1.99 -3.42 12.18
CA MET A 262 1.13 -4.56 12.48
C MET A 262 1.47 -5.13 13.87
N PRO A 263 1.20 -4.37 14.94
CA PRO A 263 1.42 -4.84 16.30
C PRO A 263 0.50 -6.03 16.63
N ALA A 264 0.95 -6.85 17.59
CA ALA A 264 0.18 -8.00 18.07
C ALA A 264 -1.12 -7.58 18.79
N ASP A 265 -1.11 -6.42 19.48
CA ASP A 265 -2.32 -5.84 20.07
C ASP A 265 -3.19 -5.23 18.94
N PRO A 266 -4.41 -5.77 18.70
CA PRO A 266 -5.28 -5.27 17.65
C PRO A 266 -5.68 -3.79 17.81
N ARG A 267 -5.53 -3.22 19.01
CA ARG A 267 -5.87 -1.84 19.36
C ARG A 267 -4.77 -0.83 19.03
N LEU A 268 -3.52 -1.27 18.92
CA LEU A 268 -2.35 -0.40 18.77
C LEU A 268 -1.90 -0.20 17.32
N GLY A 269 -2.65 -0.73 16.34
CA GLY A 269 -2.27 -0.72 14.93
C GLY A 269 -3.41 -0.35 13.99
N PHE A 270 -3.06 -0.14 12.72
CA PHE A 270 -4.03 0.19 11.69
C PHE A 270 -4.70 -1.08 11.16
N ALA A 271 -6.02 -1.18 11.36
CA ALA A 271 -6.77 -2.38 11.04
C ALA A 271 -6.68 -2.80 9.55
N PRO A 272 -6.74 -1.87 8.56
CA PRO A 272 -6.56 -2.22 7.15
C PRO A 272 -5.23 -2.92 6.84
N THR A 273 -4.11 -2.44 7.38
CA THR A 273 -2.79 -3.07 7.18
C THR A 273 -2.78 -4.51 7.69
N ARG A 274 -3.29 -4.72 8.91
CA ARG A 274 -3.42 -6.06 9.50
C ARG A 274 -4.32 -6.96 8.66
N HIS A 275 -5.45 -6.45 8.17
CA HIS A 275 -6.36 -7.22 7.33
C HIS A 275 -5.71 -7.61 5.99
N ALA A 276 -5.01 -6.68 5.33
CA ALA A 276 -4.32 -6.92 4.08
C ALA A 276 -3.22 -7.99 4.24
N LEU A 277 -2.35 -7.85 5.24
CA LEU A 277 -1.29 -8.83 5.52
C LEU A 277 -1.85 -10.20 5.96
N SER A 278 -2.89 -10.20 6.80
CA SER A 278 -3.58 -11.44 7.21
C SER A 278 -4.22 -12.17 6.03
N ARG A 279 -4.74 -11.44 5.04
CA ARG A 279 -5.29 -12.01 3.81
C ARG A 279 -4.19 -12.70 3.00
N ILE A 280 -3.03 -12.07 2.84
CA ILE A 280 -1.86 -12.70 2.21
C ILE A 280 -1.48 -13.97 2.98
N ALA A 281 -1.38 -13.92 4.31
CA ALA A 281 -1.00 -15.07 5.12
C ALA A 281 -2.00 -16.25 5.04
N LYS A 282 -3.30 -15.96 4.85
CA LYS A 282 -4.36 -16.98 4.79
C LYS A 282 -4.58 -17.55 3.38
N GLU A 283 -4.46 -16.71 2.36
CA GLU A 283 -4.90 -17.04 1.00
C GLU A 283 -3.80 -16.89 -0.04
N GLY A 284 -2.75 -16.12 0.24
CA GLY A 284 -1.74 -15.70 -0.73
C GLY A 284 -1.02 -16.86 -1.42
N ARG A 285 -0.76 -17.96 -0.71
CA ARG A 285 -0.19 -19.19 -1.28
C ARG A 285 -0.92 -19.65 -2.55
N LYS A 286 -2.26 -19.58 -2.56
CA LYS A 286 -3.10 -20.04 -3.69
C LYS A 286 -2.84 -19.23 -4.96
N TYR A 287 -2.44 -17.97 -4.79
CA TYR A 287 -2.31 -17.00 -5.87
C TYR A 287 -0.85 -16.60 -6.16
N GLY A 288 0.12 -17.21 -5.47
CA GLY A 288 1.53 -16.84 -5.64
C GLY A 288 1.95 -15.55 -4.93
N CYS A 289 1.18 -15.10 -3.93
CA CYS A 289 1.54 -14.00 -3.05
C CYS A 289 2.06 -14.55 -1.71
N TYR A 290 3.33 -14.29 -1.40
CA TYR A 290 4.03 -14.80 -0.24
C TYR A 290 4.29 -13.67 0.75
N LEU A 291 4.31 -14.00 2.04
CA LEU A 291 4.63 -13.07 3.12
C LEU A 291 5.91 -13.52 3.82
N GLY A 292 6.83 -12.58 4.01
CA GLY A 292 7.99 -12.72 4.90
C GLY A 292 7.91 -11.67 6.00
N ILE A 293 8.11 -12.06 7.26
CA ILE A 293 8.13 -11.12 8.40
C ILE A 293 9.51 -11.14 9.04
N VAL A 294 10.04 -9.96 9.37
CA VAL A 294 11.32 -9.81 10.07
C VAL A 294 11.08 -9.04 11.37
N THR A 295 11.45 -9.60 12.52
CA THR A 295 11.32 -8.92 13.83
C THR A 295 12.37 -9.33 14.86
#